data_AF-A0A2V8TQ44-F1
#
_entry.id   AF-A0A2V8TQ44-F1
#
_cell.length_a   1.000
_cell.length_b   1.000
_cell.length_c   1.000
_cell.angle_alpha   90.00
_cell.angle_beta   90.00
_cell.angle_gamma   90.00
#
_symmetry.space_group_name_H-M   'P 1'
#
loop_
_entity.id
_entity.type
_entity.pdbx_description
1 polymer ?
#
loop_
_entity_poly.entity_id
_entity_poly.type
_entity_poly.pdbx_seq_one_letter_code
_entity_poly.pdbx_strand_id
1 'polypeptide(L)'
;MVSPTGSILPNTAPADFTLTKTTSAKSTDSFTQQLISALDGYLGDSANSSNVEIDIRSTPSQVSGGRQFIVTVKNTDPAAAPLSAPATALSPSASPGASTARASDGITQPYDNPTDAYWAMQPHEVQALRDISDDTQRAEAASELAYKGFAIDVPIMVWKWDPLVTMELRKSAGYTWVPSAMQAPVQVAPGLSFPGLPGYDPKNPPPGSIKVTTDFATGTLHPDPMMKDWVEG
;
A
#
# COMPACT_ATOMS: atom_id res chain seq x y z
N MET A 1 12.37 -66.30 11.08
CA MET A 1 13.19 -65.57 10.11
C MET A 1 12.24 -64.99 9.07
N VAL A 2 11.71 -63.80 9.38
CA VAL A 2 11.93 -62.50 8.69
C VAL A 2 11.25 -62.39 7.31
N SER A 3 10.16 -61.65 7.26
CA SER A 3 9.67 -60.95 6.06
C SER A 3 10.68 -59.86 5.65
N PRO A 4 10.71 -59.42 4.38
CA PRO A 4 9.93 -58.24 3.96
C PRO A 4 9.30 -58.43 2.56
N THR A 5 8.08 -57.96 2.30
CA THR A 5 7.65 -56.57 2.01
C THR A 5 8.34 -55.97 0.78
N GLY A 6 7.60 -55.93 -0.33
CA GLY A 6 7.94 -55.19 -1.54
C GLY A 6 6.66 -54.67 -2.20
N SER A 7 6.13 -53.56 -1.68
CA SER A 7 5.03 -52.80 -2.27
C SER A 7 5.56 -51.95 -3.42
N ILE A 8 5.02 -52.14 -4.62
CA ILE A 8 5.20 -51.23 -5.76
C ILE A 8 3.93 -50.39 -5.82
N LEU A 9 4.03 -49.10 -5.48
CA LEU A 9 2.94 -48.14 -5.62
C LEU A 9 2.75 -47.73 -7.09
N PRO A 10 1.51 -47.41 -7.50
CA PRO A 10 1.20 -47.03 -8.87
C PRO A 10 1.68 -45.62 -9.23
N ASN A 11 2.09 -45.53 -10.50
CA ASN A 11 2.25 -44.36 -11.36
C ASN A 11 1.29 -43.21 -11.00
N THR A 12 1.81 -42.13 -10.40
CA THR A 12 1.11 -40.87 -10.18
C THR A 12 0.87 -40.20 -11.53
N ALA A 13 -0.37 -40.24 -12.01
CA ALA A 13 -0.84 -39.40 -13.09
C ALA A 13 -0.73 -37.91 -12.72
N PRO A 14 -0.46 -37.00 -13.67
CA PRO A 14 -0.57 -35.57 -13.41
C PRO A 14 -2.00 -35.25 -12.98
N ALA A 15 -2.15 -34.44 -11.93
CA ALA A 15 -3.45 -33.97 -11.47
C ALA A 15 -4.17 -33.24 -12.61
N ASP A 16 -5.28 -33.83 -13.06
CA ASP A 16 -6.21 -33.17 -13.97
C ASP A 16 -6.79 -31.94 -13.28
N PHE A 17 -6.41 -30.77 -13.79
CA PHE A 17 -6.93 -29.48 -13.39
C PHE A 17 -8.41 -29.40 -13.78
N THR A 18 -9.31 -29.43 -12.79
CA THR A 18 -10.76 -29.34 -13.03
C THR A 18 -11.25 -27.96 -12.60
N LEU A 19 -11.38 -27.06 -13.56
CA LEU A 19 -11.98 -25.74 -13.34
C LEU A 19 -13.51 -25.85 -13.34
N THR A 20 -14.15 -25.96 -12.17
CA THR A 20 -15.62 -25.86 -12.08
C THR A 20 -16.05 -24.39 -12.06
N LYS A 21 -16.20 -23.82 -13.26
CA LYS A 21 -16.77 -22.49 -13.48
C LYS A 21 -18.29 -22.55 -13.43
N THR A 22 -18.91 -22.13 -12.32
CA THR A 22 -20.37 -22.04 -12.23
C THR A 22 -20.85 -20.65 -12.67
N THR A 23 -20.88 -20.41 -13.98
CA THR A 23 -21.49 -19.18 -14.53
C THR A 23 -23.02 -19.30 -14.52
N SER A 24 -23.66 -18.75 -13.49
CA SER A 24 -25.11 -18.54 -13.50
C SER A 24 -25.43 -17.07 -13.81
N ALA A 25 -25.24 -16.68 -15.07
CA ALA A 25 -25.97 -15.59 -15.73
C ALA A 25 -25.51 -15.49 -17.19
N LYS A 26 -26.41 -15.77 -18.13
CA LYS A 26 -26.26 -15.37 -19.54
C LYS A 26 -26.19 -13.83 -19.59
N SER A 27 -24.99 -13.25 -19.56
CA SER A 27 -24.79 -11.85 -19.94
C SER A 27 -23.92 -11.80 -21.19
N THR A 28 -24.53 -11.32 -22.27
CA THR A 28 -23.99 -11.13 -23.62
C THR A 28 -23.08 -9.90 -23.75
N ASP A 29 -22.68 -9.28 -22.64
CA ASP A 29 -21.90 -8.04 -22.66
C ASP A 29 -20.41 -8.30 -22.92
N SER A 30 -19.90 -7.74 -24.02
CA SER A 30 -18.50 -7.80 -24.45
C SER A 30 -17.54 -7.25 -23.39
N PHE A 31 -17.98 -6.27 -22.60
CA PHE A 31 -17.21 -5.72 -21.49
C PHE A 31 -16.98 -6.76 -20.38
N THR A 32 -17.99 -7.56 -20.03
CA THR A 32 -17.84 -8.60 -19.02
C THR A 32 -16.89 -9.68 -19.50
N GLN A 33 -16.94 -10.03 -20.78
CA GLN A 33 -15.98 -10.96 -21.37
C GLN A 33 -14.55 -10.40 -21.35
N GLN A 34 -14.36 -9.11 -21.69
CA GLN A 34 -13.05 -8.46 -21.62
C GLN A 34 -12.51 -8.39 -20.19
N LEU A 35 -13.36 -8.05 -19.22
CA LEU A 35 -12.97 -8.00 -17.81
C LEU A 35 -12.58 -9.39 -17.29
N ILE A 36 -13.34 -10.42 -17.66
CA ILE A 36 -13.02 -11.81 -17.30
C ILE A 36 -11.69 -12.23 -17.95
N SER A 37 -11.46 -11.93 -19.22
CA SER A 37 -10.19 -12.28 -19.89
C SER A 37 -8.99 -11.53 -19.31
N ALA A 38 -9.16 -10.27 -18.92
CA ALA A 38 -8.10 -9.50 -18.27
C ALA A 38 -7.76 -10.07 -16.88
N LEU A 39 -8.79 -10.46 -16.12
CA LEU A 39 -8.61 -11.11 -14.81
C LEU A 39 -7.97 -12.49 -14.97
N ASP A 40 -8.39 -13.28 -15.96
CA ASP A 40 -7.83 -14.62 -16.21
C ASP A 40 -6.34 -14.56 -16.60
N GLY A 41 -5.96 -13.59 -17.43
CA GLY A 41 -4.55 -13.34 -17.76
C GLY A 41 -3.73 -12.95 -16.52
N TYR A 42 -4.26 -12.05 -15.69
CA TYR A 42 -3.58 -11.59 -14.48
C TYR A 42 -3.44 -12.68 -13.41
N LEU A 43 -4.47 -13.52 -13.23
CA LEU A 43 -4.42 -14.62 -12.27
C LEU A 43 -3.66 -15.85 -12.79
N GLY A 44 -3.58 -16.04 -14.10
CA GLY A 44 -2.82 -17.11 -14.74
C GLY A 44 -1.30 -16.92 -14.64
N ASP A 45 -0.82 -15.68 -14.65
CA ASP A 45 0.61 -15.36 -14.46
C ASP A 45 1.06 -15.45 -12.99
N SER A 46 0.12 -15.45 -12.04
CA SER A 46 0.39 -15.62 -10.61
C SER A 46 0.34 -17.10 -10.25
N ALA A 47 1.51 -17.76 -10.20
CA ALA A 47 1.71 -19.21 -10.03
C ALA A 47 1.21 -19.86 -8.71
N ASN A 48 0.21 -19.29 -8.01
CA ASN A 48 -0.30 -19.77 -6.71
C ASN A 48 -1.84 -19.71 -6.57
N SER A 49 -2.59 -19.79 -7.67
CA SER A 49 -4.04 -19.52 -7.70
C SER A 49 -4.93 -20.78 -7.61
N SER A 50 -4.52 -21.81 -6.87
CA SER A 50 -5.25 -23.08 -6.81
C SER A 50 -6.61 -23.04 -6.08
N ASN A 51 -6.99 -21.92 -5.44
CA ASN A 51 -8.17 -21.87 -4.55
C ASN A 51 -9.03 -20.59 -4.71
N VAL A 52 -9.02 -19.92 -5.86
CA VAL A 52 -9.73 -18.63 -6.01
C VAL A 52 -11.05 -18.76 -6.76
N GLU A 53 -12.17 -18.47 -6.09
CA GLU A 53 -13.51 -18.32 -6.67
C GLU A 53 -13.83 -16.83 -6.88
N ILE A 54 -14.12 -16.42 -8.11
CA ILE A 54 -14.49 -15.04 -8.45
C ILE A 54 -15.98 -14.98 -8.78
N ASP A 55 -16.74 -14.25 -7.97
CA ASP A 55 -18.18 -13.99 -8.16
C ASP A 55 -18.38 -12.54 -8.61
N ILE A 56 -18.90 -12.35 -9.83
CA ILE A 56 -19.17 -11.02 -10.39
C ILE A 56 -20.67 -10.82 -10.44
N ARG A 57 -21.18 -9.86 -9.66
CA ARG A 57 -22.60 -9.51 -9.63
C ARG A 57 -22.82 -8.13 -10.25
N SER A 58 -23.67 -8.06 -11.26
CA SER A 58 -24.15 -6.77 -11.76
C SER A 58 -25.28 -6.29 -10.84
N THR A 59 -25.18 -5.06 -10.34
CA THR A 59 -26.28 -4.38 -9.66
C THR A 59 -26.81 -3.24 -10.54
N PRO A 60 -28.15 -3.06 -10.65
CA PRO A 60 -28.70 -1.90 -11.32
C PRO A 60 -28.23 -0.63 -10.59
N SER A 61 -27.59 0.29 -11.30
CA SER A 61 -27.14 1.54 -10.70
C SER A 61 -28.34 2.40 -10.33
N GLN A 62 -28.25 3.13 -9.21
CA GLN A 62 -29.25 4.13 -8.82
C GLN A 62 -29.17 5.41 -9.67
N VAL A 63 -28.17 5.53 -10.54
CA VAL A 63 -28.00 6.66 -11.46
C VAL A 63 -28.41 6.21 -12.86
N SER A 64 -29.35 6.93 -13.48
CA SER A 64 -29.87 6.61 -14.81
C SER A 64 -28.74 6.58 -15.84
N GLY A 65 -28.47 5.40 -16.41
CA GLY A 65 -27.45 5.17 -17.44
C GLY A 65 -26.16 4.48 -16.97
N GLY A 66 -25.96 4.29 -15.67
CA GLY A 66 -24.82 3.55 -15.12
C GLY A 66 -25.13 2.07 -14.87
N ARG A 67 -24.12 1.21 -14.95
CA ARG A 67 -24.15 -0.18 -14.44
C ARG A 67 -23.00 -0.33 -13.45
N GLN A 68 -23.30 -0.88 -12.27
CA GLN A 68 -22.29 -1.16 -11.27
C GLN A 68 -22.05 -2.67 -11.22
N PHE A 69 -20.78 -3.05 -11.09
CA PHE A 69 -20.38 -4.43 -10.93
C PHE A 69 -19.71 -4.57 -9.57
N ILE A 70 -20.14 -5.57 -8.81
CA ILE A 70 -19.51 -6.00 -7.56
C ILE A 70 -18.72 -7.26 -7.90
N VAL A 71 -17.39 -7.20 -7.71
CA VAL A 71 -16.50 -8.34 -7.89
C VAL A 71 -16.11 -8.83 -6.51
N THR A 72 -16.44 -10.08 -6.19
CA THR A 72 -16.08 -10.74 -4.94
C THR A 72 -15.08 -11.84 -5.25
N VAL A 73 -13.91 -11.78 -4.64
CA VAL A 73 -12.87 -12.82 -4.76
C VAL A 73 -12.86 -13.60 -3.45
N LYS A 74 -13.12 -14.90 -3.51
CA LYS A 74 -13.10 -15.80 -2.35
C LYS A 74 -11.93 -16.77 -2.52
N ASN A 75 -11.11 -16.90 -1.48
CA ASN A 75 -10.09 -17.94 -1.41
C ASN A 75 -10.68 -19.14 -0.65
N THR A 76 -10.94 -20.25 -1.33
CA THR A 76 -11.46 -21.49 -0.76
C THR A 76 -10.30 -22.41 -0.36
N ASP A 77 -9.53 -22.02 0.65
CA ASP A 77 -8.54 -22.90 1.26
C ASP A 77 -9.06 -23.42 2.62
N PRO A 78 -9.30 -24.74 2.79
CA PRO A 78 -9.66 -25.30 4.08
C PRO A 78 -8.41 -25.62 4.92
N ALA A 79 -8.16 -24.75 5.91
CA ALA A 79 -7.57 -25.03 7.23
C ALA A 79 -6.09 -25.49 7.33
N ALA A 80 -5.28 -24.66 8.02
CA ALA A 80 -4.30 -25.14 8.99
C ALA A 80 -4.07 -24.10 10.12
N ALA A 81 -4.23 -24.56 11.37
CA ALA A 81 -4.09 -23.82 12.62
C ALA A 81 -2.61 -23.59 13.02
N PRO A 82 -2.31 -22.78 14.06
CA PRO A 82 -0.98 -22.21 14.32
C PRO A 82 -0.12 -23.09 15.23
N LEU A 83 1.17 -23.30 14.92
CA LEU A 83 2.15 -23.86 15.87
C LEU A 83 3.58 -23.29 15.64
N SER A 84 4.07 -22.62 16.68
CA SER A 84 5.42 -22.67 17.28
C SER A 84 6.69 -22.30 16.49
N ALA A 85 7.37 -21.24 16.95
CA ALA A 85 8.84 -21.02 16.90
C ALA A 85 9.58 -22.03 17.83
N PRO A 86 10.94 -22.13 17.92
CA PRO A 86 12.02 -21.24 17.42
C PRO A 86 13.26 -21.94 16.78
N ALA A 87 14.22 -21.17 16.21
CA ALA A 87 15.67 -21.22 16.49
C ALA A 87 16.58 -20.58 15.40
N THR A 88 17.36 -19.58 15.84
CA THR A 88 18.82 -19.36 15.65
C THR A 88 19.49 -19.31 14.26
N ALA A 89 19.91 -18.08 13.91
CA ALA A 89 21.08 -17.57 13.17
C ALA A 89 22.06 -18.51 12.45
N LEU A 90 22.45 -18.10 11.22
CA LEU A 90 23.84 -18.05 10.72
C LEU A 90 23.98 -17.00 9.58
N SER A 91 24.99 -16.12 9.66
CA SER A 91 25.55 -15.35 8.51
C SER A 91 26.74 -16.10 7.90
N PRO A 92 27.06 -15.89 6.60
CA PRO A 92 28.19 -15.01 6.20
C PRO A 92 27.92 -14.23 4.87
N SER A 93 28.28 -12.95 4.69
CA SER A 93 29.58 -12.30 4.38
C SER A 93 29.99 -12.24 2.88
N ALA A 94 30.08 -10.98 2.37
CA ALA A 94 30.88 -10.39 1.25
C ALA A 94 30.57 -10.79 -0.22
N SER A 95 30.65 -9.95 -1.27
CA SER A 95 31.17 -8.58 -1.49
C SER A 95 30.71 -8.03 -2.89
N PRO A 96 31.05 -6.78 -3.29
CA PRO A 96 30.23 -5.92 -4.17
C PRO A 96 30.65 -5.85 -5.66
N GLY A 97 29.68 -5.53 -6.52
CA GLY A 97 29.89 -5.15 -7.92
C GLY A 97 29.68 -3.64 -8.11
N ALA A 98 30.77 -2.92 -8.38
CA ALA A 98 30.78 -1.48 -8.65
C ALA A 98 30.10 -1.14 -9.99
N SER A 99 29.23 -0.13 -9.98
CA SER A 99 28.93 0.67 -11.17
C SER A 99 29.30 2.12 -10.88
N THR A 100 30.12 2.66 -11.76
CA THR A 100 30.95 3.84 -11.63
C THR A 100 30.15 5.12 -11.40
N ALA A 101 30.45 5.79 -10.28
CA ALA A 101 30.03 7.14 -9.99
C ALA A 101 30.67 8.15 -10.94
N ARG A 102 29.89 9.12 -11.42
CA ARG A 102 30.40 10.40 -11.90
C ARG A 102 30.21 11.40 -10.76
N ALA A 103 31.31 11.80 -10.15
CA ALA A 103 31.36 12.76 -9.07
C ALA A 103 31.07 14.18 -9.56
N SER A 104 30.28 14.92 -8.77
CA SER A 104 30.36 16.37 -8.67
C SER A 104 29.94 16.78 -7.26
N ASP A 105 30.96 17.16 -6.48
CA ASP A 105 30.97 18.05 -5.32
C ASP A 105 29.90 17.90 -4.22
N GLY A 106 30.29 17.26 -3.11
CA GLY A 106 30.77 18.08 -1.99
C GLY A 106 29.75 18.72 -1.05
N ILE A 107 28.70 18.02 -0.62
CA ILE A 107 28.13 18.12 0.74
C ILE A 107 27.68 16.71 1.13
N THR A 108 28.25 16.12 2.18
CA THR A 108 27.75 14.85 2.76
C THR A 108 26.41 15.13 3.43
N GLN A 109 25.34 15.15 2.64
CA GLN A 109 23.97 15.11 3.12
C GLN A 109 23.77 13.73 3.78
N PRO A 110 23.20 13.64 5.00
CA PRO A 110 23.08 12.37 5.73
C PRO A 110 22.13 11.34 5.09
N TYR A 111 21.50 11.68 3.96
CA TYR A 111 20.66 10.79 3.17
C TYR A 111 20.99 10.94 1.69
N ASP A 112 21.39 9.84 1.03
CA ASP A 112 21.66 9.82 -0.42
C ASP A 112 20.38 9.98 -1.26
N ASN A 113 19.19 9.85 -0.62
CA ASN A 113 17.88 9.94 -1.27
C ASN A 113 16.87 10.71 -0.37
N PRO A 114 16.17 11.74 -0.89
CA PRO A 114 15.16 12.49 -0.13
C PRO A 114 13.99 11.64 0.37
N THR A 115 13.69 10.51 -0.28
CA THR A 115 12.69 9.55 0.19
C THR A 115 13.12 8.91 1.51
N ASP A 116 14.40 8.53 1.65
CA ASP A 116 14.93 7.97 2.89
C ASP A 116 14.86 8.97 4.03
N ALA A 117 15.22 10.22 3.76
CA ALA A 117 15.13 11.31 4.73
C ALA A 117 13.70 11.53 5.23
N TYR A 118 12.71 11.51 4.32
CA TYR A 118 11.30 11.63 4.67
C TYR A 118 10.84 10.51 5.61
N TRP A 119 11.18 9.25 5.29
CA TRP A 119 10.79 8.11 6.11
C TRP A 119 11.52 8.10 7.45
N ALA A 120 12.79 8.47 7.50
CA ALA A 120 13.57 8.56 8.73
C ALA A 120 12.98 9.57 9.74
N MET A 121 12.25 10.57 9.25
CA MET A 121 11.53 11.54 10.08
C MET A 121 10.20 11.05 10.64
N GLN A 122 9.67 9.94 10.12
CA GLN A 122 8.41 9.40 10.60
C GLN A 122 8.62 8.63 11.92
N PRO A 123 7.59 8.52 12.77
CA PRO A 123 7.61 7.59 13.90
C PRO A 123 7.95 6.16 13.45
N HIS A 124 8.66 5.41 14.29
CA HIS A 124 9.13 4.06 13.94
C HIS A 124 7.97 3.12 13.53
N GLU A 125 6.80 3.25 14.16
CA GLU A 125 5.60 2.50 13.81
C GLU A 125 5.11 2.80 12.39
N VAL A 126 5.22 4.06 11.97
CA VAL A 126 4.81 4.51 10.63
C VAL A 126 5.85 4.09 9.58
N GLN A 127 7.13 4.05 9.95
CA GLN A 127 8.20 3.59 9.05
C GLN A 127 7.96 2.16 8.54
N ALA A 128 7.33 1.29 9.34
CA ALA A 128 7.00 -0.08 8.94
C ALA A 128 6.09 -0.15 7.69
N LEU A 129 5.30 0.90 7.40
CA LEU A 129 4.47 0.96 6.19
C LEU A 129 5.29 0.95 4.90
N ARG A 130 6.53 1.44 4.96
CA ARG A 130 7.42 1.57 3.82
C ARG A 130 7.72 0.22 3.16
N ASP A 131 7.95 -0.81 3.98
CA ASP A 131 8.44 -2.11 3.53
C ASP A 131 7.30 -3.05 3.09
N ILE A 132 6.04 -2.67 3.34
CA ILE A 132 4.88 -3.44 2.93
C ILE A 132 4.70 -3.32 1.42
N SER A 133 4.95 -4.43 0.71
CA SER A 133 4.86 -4.48 -0.75
C SER A 133 3.41 -4.48 -1.24
N ASP A 134 2.54 -5.23 -0.59
CA ASP A 134 1.12 -5.32 -0.94
C ASP A 134 0.35 -4.03 -0.57
N ASP A 135 -0.40 -3.50 -1.52
CA ASP A 135 -1.10 -2.21 -1.36
C ASP A 135 -2.27 -2.30 -0.40
N THR A 136 -2.97 -3.44 -0.37
CA THR A 136 -4.12 -3.67 0.51
C THR A 136 -3.65 -3.78 1.97
N GLN A 137 -2.63 -4.59 2.23
CA GLN A 137 -2.03 -4.73 3.57
C GLN A 137 -1.47 -3.40 4.09
N ARG A 138 -0.86 -2.60 3.21
CA ARG A 138 -0.33 -1.29 3.58
C ARG A 138 -1.45 -0.31 3.93
N ALA A 139 -2.53 -0.30 3.16
CA ALA A 139 -3.69 0.54 3.45
C ALA A 139 -4.38 0.14 4.77
N GLU A 140 -4.47 -1.16 5.06
CA GLU A 140 -5.01 -1.68 6.33
C GLU A 140 -4.12 -1.26 7.51
N ALA A 141 -2.81 -1.54 7.44
CA ALA A 141 -1.85 -1.15 8.47
C ALA A 141 -1.83 0.37 8.70
N ALA A 142 -1.90 1.16 7.62
CA ALA A 142 -1.96 2.61 7.71
C ALA A 142 -3.24 3.08 8.39
N SER A 143 -4.39 2.44 8.11
CA SER A 143 -5.66 2.74 8.78
C SER A 143 -5.57 2.44 10.28
N GLU A 144 -5.00 1.31 10.68
CA GLU A 144 -4.78 0.98 12.09
C GLU A 144 -3.90 2.01 12.81
N LEU A 145 -2.81 2.45 12.18
CA LEU A 145 -1.95 3.50 12.72
C LEU A 145 -2.68 4.84 12.83
N ALA A 146 -3.51 5.18 11.85
CA ALA A 146 -4.32 6.39 11.91
C ALA A 146 -5.33 6.34 13.07
N TYR A 147 -5.96 5.18 13.34
CA TYR A 147 -6.81 4.98 14.52
C TYR A 147 -6.05 5.09 15.85
N LYS A 148 -4.75 4.77 15.86
CA LYS A 148 -3.85 4.98 17.00
C LYS A 148 -3.38 6.43 17.15
N GLY A 149 -3.82 7.33 16.27
CA GLY A 149 -3.49 8.76 16.32
C GLY A 149 -2.25 9.16 15.54
N PHE A 150 -1.64 8.26 14.78
CA PHE A 150 -0.51 8.62 13.91
C PHE A 150 -0.98 9.41 12.69
N ALA A 151 -0.25 10.46 12.32
CA ALA A 151 -0.52 11.22 11.11
C ALA A 151 -0.10 10.42 9.88
N ILE A 152 -1.07 9.96 9.09
CA ILE A 152 -0.84 9.19 7.87
C ILE A 152 -1.05 10.07 6.64
N ASP A 153 0.01 10.23 5.85
CA ASP A 153 -0.04 10.89 4.54
C ASP A 153 -0.45 9.88 3.47
N VAL A 154 -1.73 9.87 3.08
CA VAL A 154 -2.25 8.83 2.18
C VAL A 154 -1.51 8.77 0.83
N PRO A 155 -1.30 9.88 0.10
CA PRO A 155 -0.52 9.85 -1.15
C PRO A 155 0.90 9.28 -0.98
N ILE A 156 1.62 9.68 0.06
CA ILE A 156 3.03 9.26 0.22
C ILE A 156 3.13 7.88 0.84
N MET A 157 2.45 7.64 1.97
CA MET A 157 2.62 6.44 2.79
C MET A 157 1.76 5.26 2.32
N VAL A 158 0.60 5.52 1.72
CA VAL A 158 -0.31 4.46 1.25
C VAL A 158 -0.15 4.24 -0.25
N TRP A 159 -0.14 5.30 -1.05
CA TRP A 159 -0.01 5.18 -2.52
C TRP A 159 1.43 5.21 -3.04
N LYS A 160 2.42 5.28 -2.14
CA LYS A 160 3.86 5.28 -2.47
C LYS A 160 4.26 6.39 -3.45
N TRP A 161 3.60 7.54 -3.40
CA TRP A 161 4.03 8.70 -4.17
C TRP A 161 5.37 9.23 -3.64
N ASP A 162 6.17 9.81 -4.52
CA ASP A 162 7.46 10.40 -4.14
C ASP A 162 7.23 11.55 -3.12
N PRO A 163 7.85 11.50 -1.93
CA PRO A 163 7.62 12.51 -0.90
C PRO A 163 8.05 13.91 -1.31
N LEU A 164 9.20 14.05 -1.99
CA LEU A 164 9.75 15.35 -2.38
C LEU A 164 8.84 16.00 -3.42
N VAL A 165 8.53 15.29 -4.50
CA VAL A 165 7.64 15.79 -5.56
C VAL A 165 6.26 16.12 -5.00
N THR A 166 5.72 15.28 -4.12
CA THR A 166 4.40 15.52 -3.51
C THR A 166 4.39 16.77 -2.64
N MET A 167 5.42 16.96 -1.80
CA MET A 167 5.51 18.14 -0.93
C MET A 167 5.82 19.42 -1.71
N GLU A 168 6.65 19.37 -2.74
CA GLU A 168 6.88 20.49 -3.66
C GLU A 168 5.60 20.90 -4.38
N LEU A 169 4.83 19.93 -4.90
CA LEU A 169 3.55 20.19 -5.55
C LEU A 169 2.59 20.89 -4.59
N ARG A 170 2.43 20.37 -3.37
CA ARG A 170 1.59 20.99 -2.33
C ARG A 170 2.03 22.41 -2.00
N LYS A 171 3.34 22.62 -1.82
CA LYS A 171 3.91 23.95 -1.55
C LYS A 171 3.65 24.92 -2.70
N SER A 172 3.81 24.47 -3.95
CA SER A 172 3.55 25.27 -5.15
C SER A 172 2.07 25.65 -5.31
N ALA A 173 1.16 24.79 -4.85
CA ALA A 173 -0.28 25.05 -4.77
C ALA A 173 -0.68 25.90 -3.55
N GLY A 174 0.28 26.38 -2.76
CA GLY A 174 0.04 27.27 -1.61
C GLY A 174 -0.35 26.56 -0.30
N TYR A 175 -0.26 25.23 -0.24
CA TYR A 175 -0.52 24.50 1.00
C TYR A 175 0.67 24.62 1.96
N THR A 176 0.36 24.96 3.20
CA THR A 176 1.28 24.93 4.37
C THR A 176 1.06 23.69 5.24
N TRP A 177 -0.12 23.08 5.14
CA TRP A 177 -0.52 21.83 5.78
C TRP A 177 -1.49 21.08 4.87
N VAL A 178 -1.59 19.76 5.05
CA VAL A 178 -2.57 18.90 4.39
C VAL A 178 -3.22 17.96 5.42
N PRO A 179 -4.44 17.48 5.14
CA PRO A 179 -5.10 16.57 6.06
C PRO A 179 -4.39 15.22 6.13
N SER A 180 -4.30 14.64 7.32
CA SER A 180 -3.97 13.22 7.50
C SER A 180 -5.17 12.33 7.17
N ALA A 181 -4.95 11.01 7.09
CA ALA A 181 -5.94 10.04 6.63
C ALA A 181 -7.32 10.11 7.33
N MET A 182 -7.37 10.48 8.62
CA MET A 182 -8.61 10.57 9.41
C MET A 182 -9.21 11.98 9.46
N GLN A 183 -8.57 12.96 8.85
CA GLN A 183 -9.08 14.32 8.81
C GLN A 183 -9.98 14.53 7.58
N ALA A 184 -10.93 15.46 7.74
CA ALA A 184 -11.76 15.87 6.62
C ALA A 184 -10.89 16.49 5.50
N PRO A 185 -11.22 16.22 4.22
CA PRO A 185 -10.54 16.87 3.11
C PRO A 185 -10.67 18.40 3.15
N VAL A 186 -9.65 19.10 2.68
CA VAL A 186 -9.71 20.55 2.49
C VAL A 186 -10.76 20.87 1.42
N GLN A 187 -11.81 21.62 1.80
CA GLN A 187 -12.93 21.90 0.92
C GLN A 187 -12.64 23.02 -0.09
N VAL A 188 -11.81 23.98 0.30
CA VAL A 188 -11.43 25.14 -0.53
C VAL A 188 -9.91 25.24 -0.53
N ALA A 189 -9.31 25.24 -1.72
CA ALA A 189 -7.86 25.33 -1.86
C ALA A 189 -7.30 26.68 -1.36
N PRO A 190 -6.01 26.75 -0.98
CA PRO A 190 -5.34 27.99 -0.60
C PRO A 190 -5.52 29.09 -1.65
N GLY A 191 -5.83 30.31 -1.20
CA GLY A 191 -6.01 31.47 -2.07
C GLY A 191 -7.38 31.57 -2.77
N LEU A 192 -8.26 30.58 -2.59
CA LEU A 192 -9.64 30.64 -3.08
C LEU A 192 -10.63 30.94 -1.93
N SER A 193 -11.80 31.45 -2.30
CA SER A 193 -12.90 31.70 -1.37
C SER A 193 -14.23 31.37 -2.06
N PHE A 194 -15.09 30.62 -1.36
CA PHE A 194 -16.42 30.25 -1.84
C PHE A 194 -17.45 30.58 -0.76
N PRO A 195 -18.58 31.23 -1.10
CA PRO A 195 -19.64 31.50 -0.14
C PRO A 195 -20.16 30.22 0.53
N GLY A 196 -20.20 30.21 1.87
CA GLY A 196 -20.76 29.12 2.66
C GLY A 196 -19.83 27.92 2.92
N LEU A 197 -18.59 27.93 2.42
CA LEU A 197 -17.58 26.91 2.74
C LEU A 197 -16.45 27.50 3.57
N PRO A 198 -15.85 26.74 4.51
CA PRO A 198 -14.68 27.18 5.24
C PRO A 198 -13.49 27.34 4.29
N GLY A 199 -12.85 28.52 4.34
CA GLY A 199 -11.62 28.78 3.61
C GLY A 199 -10.42 28.07 4.24
N TYR A 200 -9.35 27.90 3.46
CA TYR A 200 -8.08 27.38 3.96
C TYR A 200 -7.35 28.44 4.79
N ASP A 201 -7.03 28.12 6.05
CA ASP A 201 -6.22 28.96 6.93
C ASP A 201 -4.79 28.42 7.07
N PRO A 202 -3.78 29.07 6.48
CA PRO A 202 -2.41 28.59 6.53
C PRO A 202 -1.77 28.65 7.93
N LYS A 203 -2.32 29.44 8.86
CA LYS A 203 -1.73 29.71 10.19
C LYS A 203 -2.32 28.86 11.31
N ASN A 204 -3.51 28.31 11.11
CA ASN A 204 -4.22 27.52 12.11
C ASN A 204 -4.57 26.13 11.54
N PRO A 205 -3.56 25.25 11.33
CA PRO A 205 -3.82 23.88 10.90
C PRO A 205 -4.67 23.14 11.95
N PRO A 206 -5.66 22.32 11.54
CA PRO A 206 -6.35 21.42 12.46
C PRO A 206 -5.36 20.45 13.16
N PRO A 207 -5.62 20.04 14.42
CA PRO A 207 -4.77 19.07 15.11
C PRO A 207 -4.64 17.76 14.32
N GLY A 208 -3.41 17.25 14.19
CA GLY A 208 -3.09 16.05 13.40
C GLY A 208 -2.90 16.29 11.90
N SER A 209 -2.87 17.56 11.45
CA SER A 209 -2.52 17.90 10.07
C SER A 209 -1.04 17.64 9.80
N ILE A 210 -0.72 17.30 8.56
CA ILE A 210 0.65 17.08 8.11
C ILE A 210 1.21 18.39 7.58
N LYS A 211 2.34 18.83 8.13
CA LYS A 211 3.05 20.03 7.66
C LYS A 211 3.62 19.81 6.26
N VAL A 212 3.37 20.75 5.35
CA VAL A 212 4.00 20.75 4.03
C VAL A 212 5.38 21.38 4.13
N THR A 213 6.42 20.57 4.00
CA THR A 213 7.82 21.01 3.99
C THR A 213 8.66 20.11 3.09
N THR A 214 9.76 20.64 2.56
CA THR A 214 10.79 19.90 1.80
C THR A 214 12.14 19.91 2.51
N ASP A 215 12.17 20.39 3.76
CA ASP A 215 13.43 20.57 4.52
C ASP A 215 14.11 19.20 4.84
N PHE A 216 13.38 18.08 4.69
CA PHE A 216 13.95 16.73 4.78
C PHE A 216 14.93 16.44 3.63
N ALA A 217 14.69 17.01 2.45
CA ALA A 217 15.52 16.75 1.27
C ALA A 217 16.87 17.46 1.32
N THR A 218 17.00 18.51 2.15
CA THR A 218 18.25 19.26 2.33
C THR A 218 18.98 18.89 3.63
N GLY A 219 18.49 17.87 4.35
CA GLY A 219 19.07 17.43 5.64
C GLY A 219 19.01 18.51 6.73
N THR A 220 18.23 19.58 6.54
CA THR A 220 18.14 20.69 7.50
C THR A 220 17.09 20.46 8.58
N LEU A 221 16.21 19.47 8.41
CA LEU A 221 15.42 18.94 9.52
C LEU A 221 16.34 18.09 10.40
N HIS A 222 16.88 18.70 11.45
CA HIS A 222 17.20 17.92 12.63
C HIS A 222 15.93 17.17 13.05
N PRO A 223 16.02 15.90 13.50
CA PRO A 223 14.92 15.23 14.18
C PRO A 223 14.66 16.01 15.47
N ASP A 224 13.87 17.06 15.35
CA ASP A 224 13.49 17.92 16.46
C ASP A 224 12.66 17.06 17.41
N PRO A 225 12.96 17.00 18.72
CA PRO A 225 12.17 16.25 19.71
C PRO A 225 10.66 16.61 19.77
N MET A 226 10.20 17.59 18.99
CA MET A 226 8.86 18.17 18.99
C MET A 226 7.72 17.26 18.49
N MET A 227 7.97 16.03 18.00
CA MET A 227 6.85 15.09 17.77
C MET A 227 6.24 14.55 19.07
N LYS A 228 6.89 14.71 20.24
CA LYS A 228 6.32 14.31 21.54
C LYS A 228 5.35 15.33 22.14
N ASP A 229 5.54 16.62 21.88
CA ASP A 229 4.75 17.67 22.55
C ASP A 229 3.38 17.92 21.90
N TRP A 230 3.04 17.22 20.81
CA TRP A 230 1.75 17.34 20.12
C TRP A 230 0.68 16.35 20.58
N VAL A 231 0.97 15.51 21.60
CA VAL A 231 0.02 14.58 22.22
C VAL A 231 -0.51 15.09 23.57
N GLU A 232 0.05 16.16 24.12
CA GLU A 232 -0.42 16.78 25.38
C GLU A 232 -0.81 18.24 25.15
N GLY A 233 -2.00 18.45 24.57
CA GLY A 233 -2.64 19.76 24.41
C GLY A 233 -4.13 19.63 24.15
#